data_AF-A0A2K8XCR1-F1
#
_entry.id   AF-A0A2K8XCR1-F1
#
_cell.length_a   1.000
_cell.length_b   1.000
_cell.length_c   1.000
_cell.angle_alpha   90.00
_cell.angle_beta   90.00
_cell.angle_gamma   90.00
#
_symmetry.space_group_name_H-M   'P 1'
#
loop_
_entity.id
_entity.type
_entity.pdbx_description
1 polymer ?
#
loop_
_entity_poly.entity_id
_entity_poly.type
_entity_poly.pdbx_seq_one_letter_code
_entity_poly.pdbx_strand_id
1 'polypeptide(L)'
;MIEIHILQFFLGVILFFIINWIGRHSYSVGYMQISMFLKVEEAPAFNFLFRIISPIVYLFIVSAILYKLGLDKFVANVFFISIYYILFRLAFNLATNRGLLMNWYRQVLYWISIVSISYFAYTEIIYKKENILPDFDTISNELWIIILIFLFHTLNRIRISSDKTIERKENYLKSRLSSFKEKYSDLVNENLNNDKLKSIAYAIMIYEDFNRPKAARLVENARFKITGKKHSLGLMQVQTSEFINDRKSVELGIEKLNKAYNKEIKKRGLDRKESIEILLPDAWSNEWSMERRIVSNYNKDDNYVDEIRTLTEKIFELNTSQNKTYLFPTYNGDKNDYYGEEE
;
A
#
# COMPACT_ATOMS: atom_id res chain seq x y z
N MET A 1 9.86 15.49 -33.77
CA MET A 1 8.65 14.77 -33.30
C MET A 1 8.99 13.69 -32.28
N ILE A 2 9.81 12.70 -32.60
CA ILE A 2 10.16 11.61 -31.66
C ILE A 2 10.82 12.13 -30.36
N GLU A 3 11.81 13.03 -30.48
CA GLU A 3 12.49 13.63 -29.32
C GLU A 3 11.54 14.33 -28.33
N ILE A 4 10.48 14.96 -28.84
CA ILE A 4 9.48 15.66 -28.03
C ILE A 4 8.72 14.64 -27.16
N HIS A 5 8.23 13.57 -27.78
CA HIS A 5 7.50 12.53 -27.08
C HIS A 5 8.39 11.75 -26.09
N ILE A 6 9.67 11.54 -26.40
CA ILE A 6 10.63 10.93 -25.45
C ILE A 6 10.79 11.80 -24.20
N LEU A 7 11.03 13.11 -24.38
CA LEU A 7 11.15 14.02 -23.25
C LEU A 7 9.86 14.09 -22.44
N GLN A 8 8.71 14.21 -23.11
CA GLN A 8 7.41 14.28 -22.44
C GLN A 8 7.07 12.99 -21.69
N PHE A 9 7.44 11.82 -22.24
CA PHE A 9 7.31 10.54 -21.54
C PHE A 9 8.16 10.53 -20.26
N PHE A 10 9.43 10.93 -20.36
CA PHE A 10 10.32 11.01 -19.20
C PHE A 10 9.79 11.97 -18.14
N LEU A 11 9.28 13.14 -18.55
CA LEU A 11 8.63 14.10 -17.65
C LEU A 11 7.35 13.53 -17.00
N GLY A 12 6.58 12.69 -17.71
CA GLY A 12 5.43 11.98 -17.15
C GLY A 12 5.82 10.94 -16.09
N VAL A 13 6.96 10.26 -16.28
CA VAL A 13 7.54 9.36 -15.27
C VAL A 13 8.02 10.14 -14.05
N ILE A 14 8.70 11.28 -14.23
CA ILE A 14 9.09 12.17 -13.13
C ILE A 14 7.85 12.64 -12.36
N LEU A 15 6.81 13.07 -13.06
CA LEU A 15 5.54 13.49 -12.46
C LEU A 15 4.94 12.39 -11.58
N PHE A 16 4.98 11.13 -12.01
CA PHE A 16 4.53 10.00 -11.20
C PHE A 16 5.27 9.92 -9.86
N PHE A 17 6.61 10.01 -9.87
CA PHE A 17 7.39 9.95 -8.64
C PHE A 17 7.16 11.17 -7.74
N ILE A 18 7.10 12.37 -8.30
CA ILE A 18 6.82 13.61 -7.55
C ILE A 18 5.46 13.52 -6.85
N ILE A 19 4.39 13.16 -7.58
CA ILE A 19 3.05 13.08 -6.98
C ILE A 19 3.00 12.02 -5.88
N ASN A 20 3.64 10.87 -6.09
CA ASN A 20 3.69 9.83 -5.04
C ASN A 20 4.49 10.30 -3.82
N TRP A 21 5.58 11.04 -4.02
CA TRP A 21 6.39 11.58 -2.94
C TRP A 21 5.63 12.66 -2.15
N ILE A 22 5.02 13.64 -2.81
CA ILE A 22 4.18 14.67 -2.18
C ILE A 22 3.04 14.00 -1.42
N GLY A 23 2.34 13.06 -2.06
CA GLY A 23 1.24 12.33 -1.42
C GLY A 23 1.65 11.63 -0.13
N ARG A 24 2.87 11.07 -0.03
CA ARG A 24 3.36 10.47 1.23
C ARG A 24 3.55 11.48 2.36
N HIS A 25 3.75 12.75 2.06
CA HIS A 25 3.94 13.79 3.06
C HIS A 25 2.65 14.57 3.35
N SER A 26 1.59 14.36 2.56
CA SER A 26 0.29 15.03 2.70
C SER A 26 -0.76 14.18 3.43
N TYR A 27 -0.37 13.13 4.16
CA TYR A 27 -1.32 12.33 4.96
C TYR A 27 -2.06 13.18 6.01
N SER A 28 -1.38 14.16 6.61
CA SER A 28 -1.97 15.09 7.60
C SER A 28 -3.07 15.99 7.03
N VAL A 29 -3.14 16.13 5.70
CA VAL A 29 -4.15 16.92 4.96
C VAL A 29 -5.24 15.99 4.39
N GLY A 30 -5.22 14.70 4.74
CA GLY A 30 -6.22 13.72 4.33
C GLY A 30 -5.94 13.04 2.98
N TYR A 31 -4.72 13.15 2.42
CA TYR A 31 -4.36 12.39 1.22
C TYR A 31 -4.27 10.89 1.51
N MET A 32 -4.92 10.07 0.69
CA MET A 32 -4.98 8.62 0.85
C MET A 32 -4.36 7.86 -0.31
N GLN A 33 -3.37 7.01 0.01
CA GLN A 33 -2.77 6.05 -0.93
C GLN A 33 -3.54 4.74 -0.97
N ILE A 34 -3.31 3.95 -2.04
CA ILE A 34 -3.80 2.58 -2.11
C ILE A 34 -3.20 1.81 -0.93
N SER A 35 -4.06 1.24 -0.08
CA SER A 35 -3.68 0.43 1.07
C SER A 35 -4.51 -0.85 1.09
N MET A 36 -3.91 -1.93 1.55
CA MET A 36 -4.61 -3.18 1.85
C MET A 36 -5.43 -3.12 3.15
N PHE A 37 -5.17 -2.13 4.00
CA PHE A 37 -5.85 -1.92 5.28
C PHE A 37 -7.05 -0.99 5.14
N LEU A 38 -8.11 -1.21 5.92
CA LEU A 38 -9.30 -0.36 5.94
C LEU A 38 -8.97 0.95 6.65
N LYS A 39 -8.55 1.95 5.86
CA LYS A 39 -8.53 3.34 6.28
C LYS A 39 -9.68 4.05 5.56
N VAL A 40 -10.54 4.72 6.33
CA VAL A 40 -11.64 5.53 5.79
C VAL A 40 -11.03 6.73 5.07
N GLU A 41 -11.57 7.07 3.90
CA GLU A 41 -11.13 8.26 3.17
C GLU A 41 -11.75 9.50 3.85
N GLU A 42 -10.94 10.22 4.64
CA GLU A 42 -11.41 11.35 5.45
C GLU A 42 -11.79 12.57 4.61
N ALA A 43 -11.11 12.79 3.47
CA ALA A 43 -11.35 13.93 2.58
C ALA A 43 -11.45 13.48 1.10
N PRO A 44 -12.61 12.96 0.65
CA PRO A 44 -12.76 12.42 -0.71
C PRO A 44 -12.61 13.47 -1.83
N ALA A 45 -13.16 14.66 -1.65
CA ALA A 45 -13.08 15.72 -2.66
C ALA A 45 -11.66 16.30 -2.76
N PHE A 46 -10.97 16.45 -1.63
CA PHE A 46 -9.55 16.79 -1.61
C PHE A 46 -8.70 15.75 -2.36
N ASN A 47 -8.88 14.46 -2.08
CA ASN A 47 -8.18 13.40 -2.79
C ASN A 47 -8.47 13.43 -4.30
N PHE A 48 -9.69 13.77 -4.68
CA PHE A 48 -10.08 13.91 -6.08
C PHE A 48 -9.37 15.08 -6.76
N LEU A 49 -9.48 16.28 -6.19
CA LEU A 49 -8.87 17.50 -6.71
C LEU A 49 -7.35 17.40 -6.73
N PHE A 50 -6.73 16.92 -5.66
CA PHE A 50 -5.27 16.77 -5.61
C PHE A 50 -4.76 15.88 -6.75
N ARG A 51 -5.44 14.76 -7.05
CA ARG A 51 -5.05 13.84 -8.12
C ARG A 51 -5.22 14.43 -9.52
N ILE A 52 -6.18 15.33 -9.69
CA ILE A 52 -6.47 15.98 -10.97
C ILE A 52 -5.61 17.22 -11.17
N ILE A 53 -5.55 18.12 -10.20
CA ILE A 53 -4.88 19.43 -10.29
C ILE A 53 -3.35 19.28 -10.29
N SER A 54 -2.78 18.33 -9.55
CA SER A 54 -1.32 18.20 -9.44
C SER A 54 -0.61 18.02 -10.81
N PRO A 55 -1.09 17.16 -11.72
CA PRO A 55 -0.58 17.12 -13.09
C PRO A 55 -0.61 18.47 -13.82
N ILE A 56 -1.70 19.25 -13.69
CA ILE A 56 -1.84 20.53 -14.37
C ILE A 56 -0.86 21.57 -13.83
N VAL A 57 -0.71 21.65 -12.50
CA VAL A 57 0.30 22.52 -11.87
C VAL A 57 1.69 22.16 -12.36
N TYR A 58 2.00 20.87 -12.50
CA TYR A 58 3.27 20.43 -13.06
C TYR A 58 3.46 20.85 -14.53
N LEU A 59 2.41 20.77 -15.37
CA LEU A 59 2.48 21.27 -16.76
C LEU A 59 2.84 22.76 -16.81
N PHE A 60 2.25 23.58 -15.94
CA PHE A 60 2.58 25.01 -15.88
C PHE A 60 4.05 25.25 -15.52
N ILE A 61 4.55 24.58 -14.47
CA ILE A 61 5.95 24.70 -14.03
C ILE A 61 6.92 24.28 -15.14
N VAL A 62 6.70 23.10 -15.74
CA VAL A 62 7.55 22.59 -16.82
C VAL A 62 7.53 23.53 -18.02
N SER A 63 6.35 24.00 -18.42
CA SER A 63 6.22 24.88 -19.59
C SER A 63 6.91 26.23 -19.35
N ALA A 64 6.75 26.81 -18.15
CA ALA A 64 7.43 28.04 -17.77
C ALA A 64 8.96 27.90 -17.82
N ILE A 65 9.50 26.77 -17.33
CA ILE A 65 10.94 26.49 -17.40
C ILE A 65 11.40 26.34 -18.85
N LEU A 66 10.67 25.58 -19.69
CA LEU A 66 11.03 25.38 -21.09
C LEU A 66 11.01 26.68 -21.88
N TYR A 67 10.00 27.53 -21.70
CA TYR A 67 9.96 28.86 -22.32
C TYR A 67 11.12 29.74 -21.86
N LYS A 68 11.44 29.75 -20.56
CA LYS A 68 12.57 30.53 -20.03
C LYS A 68 13.92 30.10 -20.62
N LEU A 69 14.07 28.82 -20.96
CA LEU A 69 15.29 28.27 -21.57
C LEU A 69 15.31 28.40 -23.10
N GLY A 70 14.29 29.00 -23.72
CA GLY A 70 14.16 29.10 -25.18
C GLY A 70 13.88 27.75 -25.86
N LEU A 71 13.34 26.79 -25.12
CA LEU A 71 13.07 25.42 -25.54
C LEU A 71 11.61 25.21 -25.96
N ASP A 72 11.00 26.24 -26.56
CA ASP A 72 9.57 26.30 -26.95
C ASP A 72 9.10 25.08 -27.76
N LYS A 73 9.98 24.50 -28.60
CA LYS A 73 9.66 23.31 -29.39
C LYS A 73 9.16 22.12 -28.56
N PHE A 74 9.61 22.02 -27.30
CA PHE A 74 9.24 20.93 -26.39
C PHE A 74 7.93 21.18 -25.63
N VAL A 75 7.41 22.41 -25.67
CA VAL A 75 6.10 22.79 -25.11
C VAL A 75 4.95 22.40 -26.06
N ALA A 76 5.26 22.14 -27.33
CA ALA A 76 4.27 21.66 -28.30
C ALA A 76 3.57 20.39 -27.78
N ASN A 77 2.25 20.46 -27.65
CA ASN A 77 1.39 19.41 -27.13
C ASN A 77 1.81 18.88 -25.75
N VAL A 78 2.30 19.75 -24.86
CA VAL A 78 2.81 19.37 -23.53
C VAL A 78 1.80 18.57 -22.67
N PHE A 79 0.49 18.64 -22.97
CA PHE A 79 -0.54 17.83 -22.32
C PHE A 79 -0.30 16.31 -22.45
N PHE A 80 0.50 15.85 -23.43
CA PHE A 80 0.93 14.45 -23.52
C PHE A 80 1.70 13.96 -22.29
N ILE A 81 2.37 14.86 -21.55
CA ILE A 81 3.00 14.52 -20.25
C ILE A 81 1.97 13.89 -19.30
N SER A 82 0.76 14.47 -19.22
CA SER A 82 -0.33 13.94 -18.39
C SER A 82 -0.81 12.56 -18.88
N ILE A 83 -0.87 12.34 -20.19
CA ILE A 83 -1.22 11.05 -20.79
C ILE A 83 -0.16 10.00 -20.43
N TYR A 84 1.13 10.31 -20.61
CA TYR A 84 2.21 9.39 -20.28
C TYR A 84 2.27 9.09 -18.78
N TYR A 85 2.01 10.07 -17.92
CA TYR A 85 1.85 9.86 -16.49
C TYR A 85 0.72 8.86 -16.16
N ILE A 86 -0.45 8.99 -16.81
CA ILE A 86 -1.58 8.07 -16.63
C ILE A 86 -1.18 6.65 -17.07
N LEU A 87 -0.60 6.52 -18.28
CA LEU A 87 -0.20 5.22 -18.83
C LEU A 87 0.86 4.55 -17.95
N PHE A 88 1.88 5.30 -17.52
CA PHE A 88 2.91 4.79 -16.64
C PHE A 88 2.34 4.37 -15.28
N ARG A 89 1.45 5.17 -14.69
CA ARG A 89 0.77 4.83 -13.44
C ARG A 89 -0.07 3.56 -13.59
N LEU A 90 -0.79 3.39 -14.69
CA LEU A 90 -1.57 2.20 -14.97
C LEU A 90 -0.65 0.97 -15.09
N ALA A 91 0.39 1.06 -15.90
CA ALA A 91 1.39 -0.01 -16.06
C ALA A 91 2.03 -0.39 -14.72
N PHE A 92 2.40 0.59 -13.90
CA PHE A 92 2.98 0.36 -12.57
C PHE A 92 2.02 -0.38 -11.64
N ASN A 93 0.74 0.01 -11.58
CA ASN A 93 -0.23 -0.65 -10.70
C ASN A 93 -0.56 -2.07 -11.16
N LEU A 94 -0.61 -2.32 -12.47
CA LEU A 94 -0.78 -3.67 -13.01
C LEU A 94 0.43 -4.55 -12.72
N ALA A 95 1.65 -4.04 -12.98
CA ALA A 95 2.90 -4.77 -12.74
C ALA A 95 3.12 -5.12 -11.25
N THR A 96 2.53 -4.35 -10.33
CA THR A 96 2.61 -4.57 -8.88
C THR A 96 1.41 -5.33 -8.31
N ASN A 97 0.53 -5.89 -9.16
CA ASN A 97 -0.71 -6.58 -8.78
C ASN A 97 -1.69 -5.74 -7.94
N ARG A 98 -1.55 -4.42 -7.95
CA ARG A 98 -2.43 -3.51 -7.20
C ARG A 98 -3.74 -3.20 -7.94
N GLY A 99 -3.88 -3.67 -9.19
CA GLY A 99 -5.10 -3.51 -9.99
C GLY A 99 -6.38 -4.02 -9.32
N LEU A 100 -6.30 -5.09 -8.51
CA LEU A 100 -7.46 -5.63 -7.77
C LEU A 100 -7.97 -4.69 -6.66
N LEU A 101 -7.08 -3.83 -6.13
CA LEU A 101 -7.44 -2.87 -5.08
C LEU A 101 -8.06 -1.59 -5.65
N MET A 102 -7.88 -1.34 -6.94
CA MET A 102 -8.27 -0.09 -7.59
C MET A 102 -9.78 -0.04 -7.82
N ASN A 103 -10.38 1.10 -7.48
CA ASN A 103 -11.71 1.44 -7.95
C ASN A 103 -11.62 1.93 -9.41
N TRP A 104 -11.77 1.03 -10.37
CA TRP A 104 -11.60 1.31 -11.80
C TRP A 104 -12.52 2.43 -12.31
N TYR A 105 -13.76 2.51 -11.84
CA TYR A 105 -14.67 3.60 -12.18
C TYR A 105 -14.08 4.96 -11.78
N ARG A 106 -13.59 5.06 -10.55
CA ARG A 106 -12.94 6.29 -10.06
C ARG A 106 -11.64 6.60 -10.81
N GLN A 107 -10.87 5.59 -11.21
CA GLN A 107 -9.65 5.78 -12.00
C GLN A 107 -9.95 6.33 -13.39
N VAL A 108 -10.96 5.78 -14.08
CA VAL A 108 -11.39 6.29 -15.38
C VAL A 108 -11.85 7.74 -15.27
N LEU A 109 -12.62 8.07 -14.22
CA LEU A 109 -13.02 9.45 -13.94
C LEU A 109 -11.81 10.37 -13.77
N TYR A 110 -10.80 9.95 -13.00
CA TYR A 110 -9.55 10.71 -12.88
C TYR A 110 -8.85 10.91 -14.22
N TRP A 111 -8.76 9.87 -15.05
CA TRP A 111 -8.05 9.95 -16.31
C TRP A 111 -8.75 10.90 -17.29
N ILE A 112 -10.07 10.81 -17.41
CA ILE A 112 -10.86 11.72 -18.24
C ILE A 112 -10.68 13.16 -17.75
N SER A 113 -10.83 13.42 -16.45
CA SER A 113 -10.67 14.77 -15.90
C SER A 113 -9.26 15.31 -16.11
N ILE A 114 -8.21 14.51 -15.88
CA ILE A 114 -6.82 14.93 -16.08
C ILE A 114 -6.58 15.27 -17.56
N VAL A 115 -7.01 14.42 -18.49
CA VAL A 115 -6.79 14.66 -19.93
C VAL A 115 -7.54 15.91 -20.39
N SER A 116 -8.83 16.04 -20.04
CA SER A 116 -9.64 17.20 -20.44
C SER A 116 -9.08 18.51 -19.91
N ILE A 117 -8.74 18.58 -18.62
CA ILE A 117 -8.22 19.83 -18.03
C ILE A 117 -6.79 20.10 -18.50
N SER A 118 -5.96 19.07 -18.68
CA SER A 118 -4.60 19.26 -19.25
C SER A 118 -4.65 19.79 -20.68
N TYR A 119 -5.59 19.30 -21.49
CA TYR A 119 -5.79 19.77 -22.85
C TYR A 119 -6.25 21.23 -22.86
N PHE A 120 -7.26 21.57 -22.04
CA PHE A 120 -7.73 22.95 -21.89
C PHE A 120 -6.63 23.90 -21.40
N ALA A 121 -5.89 23.51 -20.36
CA ALA A 121 -4.76 24.29 -19.85
C ALA A 121 -3.68 24.51 -20.91
N TYR A 122 -3.47 23.51 -21.78
CA TYR A 122 -2.56 23.65 -22.91
C TYR A 122 -3.07 24.66 -23.95
N THR A 123 -4.31 24.52 -24.43
CA THR A 123 -4.83 25.34 -25.54
C THR A 123 -5.10 26.78 -25.14
N GLU A 124 -5.63 27.00 -23.94
CA GLU A 124 -6.04 28.34 -23.49
C GLU A 124 -4.92 29.09 -22.81
N ILE A 125 -4.08 28.43 -22.01
CA ILE A 125 -3.13 29.14 -21.15
C ILE A 125 -1.69 28.96 -21.66
N ILE A 126 -1.22 27.72 -21.74
CA ILE A 126 0.21 27.44 -21.97
C ILE A 126 0.65 27.80 -23.38
N TYR A 127 -0.11 27.41 -24.40
CA TYR A 127 0.25 27.64 -25.80
C TYR A 127 0.16 29.13 -26.16
N LYS A 128 -0.89 29.81 -25.68
CA LYS A 128 -1.10 31.24 -25.91
C LYS A 128 -0.18 32.14 -25.07
N LYS A 129 0.56 31.57 -24.11
CA LYS A 129 1.41 32.30 -23.15
C LYS A 129 0.62 33.35 -22.37
N GLU A 130 -0.64 33.06 -22.06
CA GLU A 130 -1.48 33.96 -21.28
C GLU A 130 -0.99 34.06 -19.84
N ASN A 131 -1.26 35.21 -19.20
CA ASN A 131 -0.96 35.38 -17.79
C ASN A 131 -1.81 34.41 -16.95
N ILE A 132 -1.12 33.64 -16.11
CA ILE A 132 -1.70 32.52 -15.35
C ILE A 132 -2.56 33.02 -14.17
N LEU A 133 -2.35 34.27 -13.74
CA LEU A 133 -3.06 34.85 -12.61
C LEU A 133 -4.42 35.40 -13.08
N PRO A 134 -5.53 35.01 -12.43
CA PRO A 134 -6.80 35.62 -12.71
C PRO A 134 -6.75 37.11 -12.37
N ASP A 135 -7.32 37.92 -13.24
CA ASP A 135 -7.56 39.32 -12.96
C ASP A 135 -8.63 39.42 -11.86
N PHE A 136 -8.25 39.94 -10.69
CA PHE A 136 -9.11 40.00 -9.50
C PHE A 136 -10.08 41.20 -9.56
N ASP A 137 -10.10 41.94 -10.66
CA ASP A 137 -10.87 43.17 -10.81
C ASP A 137 -12.39 42.97 -10.96
N THR A 138 -12.90 41.74 -10.94
CA THR A 138 -14.35 41.45 -11.10
C THR A 138 -14.97 40.70 -9.92
N ILE A 139 -16.03 41.29 -9.34
CA ILE A 139 -16.86 40.71 -8.26
C ILE A 139 -17.42 39.33 -8.65
N SER A 140 -17.66 39.09 -9.94
CA SER A 140 -18.09 37.78 -10.44
C SER A 140 -17.05 36.67 -10.19
N ASN A 141 -15.74 36.98 -10.27
CA ASN A 141 -14.68 36.02 -9.97
C ASN A 141 -14.68 35.62 -8.48
N GLU A 142 -14.94 36.58 -7.59
CA GLU A 142 -15.02 36.32 -6.14
C GLU A 142 -16.21 35.41 -5.78
N LEU A 143 -17.37 35.62 -6.39
CA LEU A 143 -18.55 34.77 -6.18
C LEU A 143 -18.29 33.32 -6.61
N TRP A 144 -17.59 33.12 -7.74
CA TRP A 144 -17.18 31.78 -8.19
C TRP A 144 -16.21 31.10 -7.21
N ILE A 145 -15.29 31.85 -6.60
CA ILE A 145 -14.40 31.31 -5.56
C ILE A 145 -15.21 30.84 -4.35
N ILE A 146 -16.21 31.61 -3.89
CA ILE A 146 -17.09 31.23 -2.78
C ILE A 146 -17.88 29.97 -3.13
N ILE A 147 -18.46 29.90 -4.33
CA ILE A 147 -19.18 28.71 -4.80
C ILE A 147 -18.26 27.48 -4.82
N LEU A 148 -17.02 27.62 -5.30
CA LEU A 148 -16.04 26.53 -5.32
C LEU A 148 -15.67 26.06 -3.92
N ILE A 149 -15.46 26.97 -2.97
CA ILE A 149 -15.17 26.64 -1.57
C ILE A 149 -16.37 25.90 -0.94
N PHE A 150 -17.59 26.38 -1.19
CA PHE A 150 -18.82 25.75 -0.69
C PHE A 150 -19.00 24.33 -1.24
N LEU A 151 -18.82 24.14 -2.55
CA LEU A 151 -18.88 22.83 -3.19
C LEU A 151 -17.78 21.90 -2.66
N PHE A 152 -16.56 22.39 -2.52
CA PHE A 152 -15.45 21.63 -1.94
C PHE A 152 -15.77 21.12 -0.53
N HIS A 153 -16.28 22.00 0.34
CA HIS A 153 -16.68 21.64 1.70
C HIS A 153 -17.82 20.63 1.73
N THR A 154 -18.84 20.83 0.89
CA THR A 154 -20.01 19.95 0.80
C THR A 154 -19.62 18.55 0.31
N LEU A 155 -18.83 18.46 -0.76
CA LEU A 155 -18.39 17.19 -1.33
C LEU A 155 -17.50 16.39 -0.37
N ASN A 156 -16.67 17.06 0.45
CA ASN A 156 -15.86 16.37 1.46
C ASN A 156 -16.69 15.71 2.56
N ARG A 157 -17.92 16.16 2.82
CA ARG A 157 -18.83 15.52 3.80
C ARG A 157 -19.49 14.26 3.27
N ILE A 158 -19.45 14.00 1.97
CA ILE A 158 -20.07 12.81 1.36
C ILE A 158 -19.18 11.60 1.65
N ARG A 159 -19.63 10.75 2.59
CA ARG A 159 -19.02 9.44 2.84
C ARG A 159 -19.60 8.41 1.88
N ILE A 160 -18.76 7.86 1.02
CA ILE A 160 -19.14 6.75 0.12
C ILE A 160 -19.04 5.44 0.91
N SER A 161 -20.02 4.54 0.75
CA SER A 161 -20.01 3.24 1.43
C SER A 161 -18.72 2.46 1.16
N SER A 162 -18.21 1.80 2.20
CA SER A 162 -16.94 1.08 2.16
C SER A 162 -17.05 -0.34 1.61
N ASP A 163 -18.25 -0.88 1.39
CA ASP A 163 -18.49 -2.30 1.11
C ASP A 163 -17.72 -2.80 -0.12
N LYS A 164 -17.85 -2.09 -1.25
CA LYS A 164 -17.09 -2.41 -2.46
C LYS A 164 -15.57 -2.33 -2.23
N THR A 165 -15.13 -1.47 -1.31
CA THR A 165 -13.70 -1.33 -0.97
C THR A 165 -13.22 -2.49 -0.10
N ILE A 166 -14.06 -2.97 0.82
CA ILE A 166 -13.82 -4.18 1.62
C ILE A 166 -13.71 -5.39 0.68
N GLU A 167 -14.68 -5.57 -0.20
CA GLU A 167 -14.72 -6.67 -1.17
C GLU A 167 -13.45 -6.72 -2.05
N ARG A 168 -13.02 -5.57 -2.59
CA ARG A 168 -11.77 -5.49 -3.38
C ARG A 168 -10.53 -5.90 -2.57
N LYS A 169 -10.46 -5.51 -1.30
CA LYS A 169 -9.34 -5.87 -0.41
C LYS A 169 -9.35 -7.36 -0.07
N GLU A 170 -10.51 -7.95 0.15
CA GLU A 170 -10.66 -9.39 0.36
C GLU A 170 -10.28 -10.18 -0.88
N ASN A 171 -10.75 -9.76 -2.07
CA ASN A 171 -10.39 -10.40 -3.33
C ASN A 171 -8.88 -10.32 -3.60
N TYR A 172 -8.26 -9.18 -3.32
CA TYR A 172 -6.81 -9.05 -3.37
C TYR A 172 -6.13 -10.02 -2.39
N LEU A 173 -6.55 -10.07 -1.12
CA LEU A 173 -5.98 -10.95 -0.11
C LEU A 173 -6.09 -12.43 -0.51
N LYS A 174 -7.28 -12.88 -0.93
CA LYS A 174 -7.52 -14.26 -1.40
C LYS A 174 -6.64 -14.61 -2.60
N SER A 175 -6.53 -13.70 -3.58
CA SER A 175 -5.66 -13.89 -4.75
C SER A 175 -4.18 -14.02 -4.37
N ARG A 176 -3.67 -13.14 -3.50
CA ARG A 176 -2.26 -13.20 -3.04
C ARG A 176 -2.00 -14.45 -2.21
N LEU A 177 -2.91 -14.78 -1.28
CA LEU A 177 -2.80 -15.97 -0.45
C LEU A 177 -2.76 -17.25 -1.30
N SER A 178 -3.64 -17.37 -2.30
CA SER A 178 -3.65 -18.50 -3.23
C SER A 178 -2.31 -18.62 -3.97
N SER A 179 -1.81 -17.51 -4.54
CA SER A 179 -0.53 -17.53 -5.27
C SER A 179 0.68 -17.88 -4.39
N PHE A 180 0.68 -17.50 -3.11
CA PHE A 180 1.77 -17.86 -2.20
C PHE A 180 1.63 -19.28 -1.65
N LYS A 181 0.43 -19.77 -1.39
CA LYS A 181 0.20 -21.19 -1.05
C LYS A 181 0.69 -22.09 -2.19
N GLU A 182 0.36 -21.77 -3.44
CA GLU A 182 0.83 -22.53 -4.60
C GLU A 182 2.36 -22.62 -4.68
N LYS A 183 3.08 -21.56 -4.28
CA LYS A 183 4.53 -21.45 -4.44
C LYS A 183 5.36 -21.93 -3.25
N TYR A 184 4.82 -21.84 -2.05
CA TYR A 184 5.58 -21.99 -0.80
C TYR A 184 4.91 -22.89 0.24
N SER A 185 3.77 -23.53 -0.09
CA SER A 185 3.10 -24.42 0.86
C SER A 185 3.94 -25.65 1.23
N ASP A 186 4.82 -26.11 0.35
CA ASP A 186 5.83 -27.13 0.63
C ASP A 186 6.69 -26.70 1.84
N LEU A 187 7.35 -25.54 1.74
CA LEU A 187 8.23 -25.03 2.79
C LEU A 187 7.47 -24.72 4.07
N VAL A 188 6.29 -24.11 3.95
CA VAL A 188 5.48 -23.70 5.10
C VAL A 188 4.96 -24.92 5.87
N ASN A 189 4.45 -25.94 5.18
CA ASN A 189 3.88 -27.12 5.83
C ASN A 189 4.96 -28.06 6.38
N GLU A 190 6.12 -28.15 5.75
CA GLU A 190 7.24 -28.97 6.22
C GLU A 190 7.84 -28.42 7.52
N ASN A 191 7.88 -27.09 7.69
CA ASN A 191 8.61 -26.44 8.78
C ASN A 191 7.73 -25.88 9.89
N LEU A 192 6.43 -25.66 9.64
CA LEU A 192 5.48 -25.11 10.61
C LEU A 192 4.31 -26.06 10.78
N ASN A 193 4.08 -26.53 12.01
CA ASN A 193 2.96 -27.43 12.32
C ASN A 193 1.70 -26.70 12.80
N ASN A 194 1.83 -25.44 13.24
CA ASN A 194 0.75 -24.65 13.81
C ASN A 194 0.06 -23.77 12.76
N ASP A 195 -1.28 -23.82 12.66
CA ASP A 195 -2.06 -23.13 11.64
C ASP A 195 -2.03 -21.61 11.78
N LYS A 196 -2.10 -21.10 13.01
CA LYS A 196 -1.99 -19.66 13.26
C LYS A 196 -0.59 -19.17 12.88
N LEU A 197 0.46 -19.93 13.17
CA LEU A 197 1.82 -19.61 12.77
C LEU A 197 2.02 -19.66 11.24
N LYS A 198 1.39 -20.62 10.54
CA LYS A 198 1.33 -20.62 9.07
C LYS A 198 0.66 -19.36 8.53
N SER A 199 -0.45 -18.94 9.15
CA SER A 199 -1.14 -17.70 8.79
C SER A 199 -0.25 -16.47 8.99
N ILE A 200 0.54 -16.41 10.07
CA ILE A 200 1.54 -15.34 10.29
C ILE A 200 2.57 -15.33 9.16
N ALA A 201 3.10 -16.49 8.77
CA ALA A 201 4.08 -16.58 7.68
C ALA A 201 3.51 -16.04 6.36
N TYR A 202 2.28 -16.42 5.99
CA TYR A 202 1.62 -15.89 4.80
C TYR A 202 1.27 -14.41 4.92
N ALA A 203 0.86 -13.93 6.11
CA ALA A 203 0.59 -12.52 6.36
C ALA A 203 1.84 -11.66 6.10
N ILE A 204 2.99 -12.09 6.61
CA ILE A 204 4.28 -11.43 6.38
C ILE A 204 4.63 -11.44 4.88
N MET A 205 4.51 -12.57 4.18
CA MET A 205 4.78 -12.61 2.73
C MET A 205 3.90 -11.63 1.93
N ILE A 206 2.60 -11.57 2.24
CA ILE A 206 1.66 -10.67 1.55
C ILE A 206 1.98 -9.20 1.88
N TYR A 207 2.27 -8.91 3.13
CA TYR A 207 2.62 -7.56 3.58
C TYR A 207 3.91 -7.05 2.91
N GLU A 208 4.97 -7.84 2.97
CA GLU A 208 6.27 -7.49 2.39
C GLU A 208 6.17 -7.35 0.86
N ASP A 209 5.45 -8.24 0.18
CA ASP A 209 5.23 -8.12 -1.26
C ASP A 209 4.40 -6.90 -1.65
N PHE A 210 3.40 -6.53 -0.83
CA PHE A 210 2.60 -5.33 -1.06
C PHE A 210 3.47 -4.07 -0.97
N ASN A 211 4.35 -3.97 0.03
CA ASN A 211 5.21 -2.82 0.26
C ASN A 211 6.47 -2.80 -0.64
N ARG A 212 7.02 -3.97 -0.96
CA ARG A 212 8.22 -4.18 -1.78
C ARG A 212 7.92 -5.20 -2.89
N PRO A 213 7.22 -4.77 -3.95
CA PRO A 213 6.86 -5.66 -5.06
C PRO A 213 8.11 -6.17 -5.78
N LYS A 214 7.95 -7.25 -6.56
CA LYS A 214 9.06 -7.90 -7.29
C LYS A 214 9.99 -6.93 -8.02
N ALA A 215 9.44 -5.91 -8.70
CA ALA A 215 10.23 -4.93 -9.43
C ALA A 215 11.21 -4.15 -8.51
N ALA A 216 10.76 -3.74 -7.32
CA ALA A 216 11.62 -3.10 -6.32
C ALA A 216 12.70 -4.08 -5.83
N ARG A 217 12.31 -5.34 -5.55
CA ARG A 217 13.24 -6.38 -5.12
C ARG A 217 14.31 -6.72 -6.17
N LEU A 218 13.99 -6.65 -7.46
CA LEU A 218 14.97 -6.82 -8.54
C LEU A 218 16.01 -5.69 -8.54
N VAL A 219 15.60 -4.44 -8.29
CA VAL A 219 16.51 -3.31 -8.16
C VAL A 219 17.38 -3.45 -6.91
N GLU A 220 16.81 -3.86 -5.77
CA GLU A 220 17.56 -4.16 -4.54
C GLU A 220 18.60 -5.26 -4.77
N ASN A 221 18.22 -6.33 -5.45
CA ASN A 221 19.11 -7.44 -5.83
C ASN A 221 20.27 -6.98 -6.71
N ALA A 222 20.01 -6.13 -7.71
CA ALA A 222 21.05 -5.54 -8.56
C ALA A 222 22.01 -4.67 -7.74
N ARG A 223 21.47 -3.80 -6.87
CA ARG A 223 22.27 -2.97 -5.96
C ARG A 223 23.11 -3.79 -4.99
N PHE A 224 22.57 -4.88 -4.45
CA PHE A 224 23.30 -5.77 -3.55
C PHE A 224 24.50 -6.41 -4.25
N LYS A 225 24.31 -6.92 -5.48
CA LYS A 225 25.40 -7.49 -6.28
C LYS A 225 26.56 -6.51 -6.52
N ILE A 226 26.24 -5.20 -6.62
CA ILE A 226 27.25 -4.15 -6.82
C ILE A 226 27.94 -3.77 -5.50
N THR A 227 27.19 -3.68 -4.40
CA THR A 227 27.70 -3.09 -3.15
C THR A 227 28.21 -4.10 -2.13
N GLY A 228 27.72 -5.35 -2.15
CA GLY A 228 28.06 -6.39 -1.17
C GLY A 228 27.69 -6.07 0.29
N LYS A 229 26.94 -4.97 0.53
CA LYS A 229 26.59 -4.54 1.89
C LYS A 229 25.40 -5.34 2.41
N LYS A 230 25.44 -5.70 3.69
CA LYS A 230 24.34 -6.39 4.40
C LYS A 230 23.02 -5.68 4.14
N HIS A 231 22.02 -6.41 3.65
CA HIS A 231 20.72 -5.86 3.29
C HIS A 231 19.60 -6.88 3.49
N SER A 232 18.36 -6.39 3.60
CA SER A 232 17.17 -7.24 3.56
C SER A 232 16.86 -7.59 2.11
N LEU A 233 16.72 -8.88 1.81
CA LEU A 233 16.50 -9.36 0.45
C LEU A 233 15.35 -10.39 0.39
N GLY A 234 14.80 -10.56 -0.81
CA GLY A 234 13.79 -11.56 -1.13
C GLY A 234 12.38 -11.22 -0.61
N LEU A 235 11.46 -12.20 -0.71
CA LEU A 235 10.04 -12.00 -0.44
C LEU A 235 9.75 -11.65 1.02
N MET A 236 10.37 -12.35 1.98
CA MET A 236 10.14 -12.08 3.40
C MET A 236 11.14 -11.06 3.98
N GLN A 237 11.98 -10.43 3.15
CA GLN A 237 12.87 -9.32 3.53
C GLN A 237 13.84 -9.65 4.69
N VAL A 238 14.41 -10.84 4.64
CA VAL A 238 15.37 -11.32 5.65
C VAL A 238 16.73 -10.64 5.47
N GLN A 239 17.32 -10.14 6.55
CA GLN A 239 18.66 -9.55 6.52
C GLN A 239 19.73 -10.61 6.26
N THR A 240 20.58 -10.36 5.27
CA THR A 240 21.63 -11.27 4.85
C THR A 240 22.88 -10.50 4.40
N SER A 241 24.05 -11.13 4.57
CA SER A 241 25.34 -10.71 3.98
C SER A 241 25.63 -11.39 2.65
N GLU A 242 24.80 -12.35 2.24
CA GLU A 242 24.93 -13.11 1.00
C GLU A 242 23.71 -12.90 0.11
N PHE A 243 23.90 -13.08 -1.20
CA PHE A 243 22.79 -12.96 -2.15
C PHE A 243 21.82 -14.12 -1.97
N ILE A 244 20.55 -13.81 -1.72
CA ILE A 244 19.47 -14.79 -1.59
C ILE A 244 18.34 -14.48 -2.59
N ASN A 245 17.67 -15.52 -3.06
CA ASN A 245 16.45 -15.40 -3.86
C ASN A 245 15.19 -15.43 -2.97
N ASP A 246 14.02 -15.26 -3.58
CA ASP A 246 12.74 -15.25 -2.86
C ASP A 246 12.49 -16.55 -2.07
N ARG A 247 12.78 -17.72 -2.66
CA ARG A 247 12.55 -19.02 -2.01
C ARG A 247 13.45 -19.18 -0.79
N LYS A 248 14.74 -18.82 -0.89
CA LYS A 248 15.66 -18.87 0.24
C LYS A 248 15.31 -17.84 1.32
N SER A 249 14.83 -16.66 0.92
CA SER A 249 14.29 -15.68 1.86
C SER A 249 13.06 -16.21 2.61
N VAL A 250 12.18 -16.96 1.95
CA VAL A 250 11.04 -17.62 2.59
C VAL A 250 11.49 -18.67 3.59
N GLU A 251 12.42 -19.55 3.20
CA GLU A 251 13.00 -20.59 4.07
C GLU A 251 13.59 -19.99 5.36
N LEU A 252 14.45 -18.98 5.23
CA LEU A 252 15.05 -18.29 6.38
C LEU A 252 14.01 -17.53 7.23
N GLY A 253 12.99 -16.96 6.58
CA GLY A 253 11.90 -16.26 7.26
C GLY A 253 11.06 -17.22 8.11
N ILE A 254 10.72 -18.39 7.57
CA ILE A 254 10.01 -19.46 8.26
C ILE A 254 10.85 -19.99 9.43
N GLU A 255 12.15 -20.23 9.23
CA GLU A 255 13.04 -20.67 10.30
C GLU A 255 13.08 -19.65 11.46
N LYS A 256 13.14 -18.35 11.14
CA LYS A 256 13.09 -17.27 12.14
C LYS A 256 11.77 -17.30 12.92
N LEU A 257 10.63 -17.47 12.26
CA LEU A 257 9.33 -17.56 12.90
C LEU A 257 9.22 -18.78 13.81
N ASN A 258 9.66 -19.95 13.34
CA ASN A 258 9.64 -21.18 14.13
C ASN A 258 10.52 -21.06 15.39
N LYS A 259 11.72 -20.47 15.26
CA LYS A 259 12.59 -20.16 16.41
C LYS A 259 11.92 -19.23 17.42
N ALA A 260 11.24 -18.18 16.94
CA ALA A 260 10.53 -17.24 17.81
C ALA A 260 9.36 -17.92 18.55
N TYR A 261 8.58 -18.76 17.84
CA TYR A 261 7.49 -19.53 18.43
C TYR A 261 7.99 -20.51 19.51
N ASN A 262 9.00 -21.32 19.19
CA ASN A 262 9.56 -22.28 20.15
C ASN A 262 10.17 -21.60 21.38
N LYS A 263 10.73 -20.40 21.21
CA LYS A 263 11.21 -19.58 22.32
C LYS A 263 10.07 -19.15 23.25
N GLU A 264 8.93 -18.73 22.70
CA GLU A 264 7.76 -18.35 23.50
C GLU A 264 7.14 -19.55 24.23
N ILE A 265 7.04 -20.71 23.58
CA ILE A 265 6.60 -21.97 24.21
C ILE A 265 7.45 -22.28 25.44
N LYS A 266 8.79 -22.33 25.27
CA LYS A 266 9.72 -22.62 26.38
C LYS A 266 9.69 -21.57 27.48
N LYS A 267 9.66 -20.29 27.10
CA LYS A 267 9.68 -19.17 28.07
C LYS A 267 8.44 -19.18 28.98
N ARG A 268 7.29 -19.58 28.44
CA ARG A 268 6.02 -19.65 29.17
C ARG A 268 5.77 -21.02 29.82
N GLY A 269 6.67 -21.99 29.61
CA GLY A 269 6.52 -23.35 30.12
C GLY A 269 5.38 -24.13 29.47
N LEU A 270 4.94 -23.74 28.26
CA LEU A 270 3.80 -24.34 27.56
C LEU A 270 4.08 -25.74 27.00
N ASP A 271 5.26 -26.27 27.28
CA ASP A 271 5.63 -27.68 27.13
C ASP A 271 5.13 -28.56 28.29
N ARG A 272 4.67 -27.96 29.40
CA ARG A 272 4.18 -28.65 30.60
C ARG A 272 2.69 -28.42 30.79
N LYS A 273 1.95 -29.50 31.10
CA LYS A 273 0.50 -29.44 31.34
C LYS A 273 0.14 -28.48 32.48
N GLU A 274 0.89 -28.48 33.58
CA GLU A 274 0.57 -27.61 34.72
C GLU A 274 0.65 -26.12 34.34
N SER A 275 1.64 -25.74 33.53
CA SER A 275 1.78 -24.35 33.08
C SER A 275 0.66 -23.94 32.12
N ILE A 276 0.20 -24.86 31.27
CA ILE A 276 -0.96 -24.63 30.40
C ILE A 276 -2.21 -24.42 31.25
N GLU A 277 -2.48 -25.30 32.23
CA GLU A 277 -3.64 -25.20 33.11
C GLU A 277 -3.67 -23.89 33.90
N ILE A 278 -2.52 -23.42 34.39
CA ILE A 278 -2.40 -22.14 35.11
C ILE A 278 -2.71 -20.94 34.20
N LEU A 279 -2.30 -21.00 32.93
CA LEU A 279 -2.44 -19.88 31.98
C LEU A 279 -3.73 -19.94 31.16
N LEU A 280 -4.43 -21.07 31.17
CA LEU A 280 -5.66 -21.32 30.42
C LEU A 280 -6.79 -20.30 30.74
N PRO A 281 -6.99 -19.86 32.00
CA PRO A 281 -7.99 -18.83 32.29
C PRO A 281 -7.78 -17.53 31.50
N ASP A 282 -6.53 -17.20 31.14
CA ASP A 282 -6.17 -16.03 30.34
C ASP A 282 -5.72 -16.41 28.92
N ALA A 283 -6.21 -17.52 28.36
CA ALA A 283 -5.74 -18.07 27.09
C ALA A 283 -5.80 -17.06 25.93
N TRP A 284 -6.86 -16.24 25.85
CA TRP A 284 -6.97 -15.19 24.83
C TRP A 284 -5.84 -14.15 24.93
N SER A 285 -5.55 -13.67 26.15
CA SER A 285 -4.48 -12.71 26.39
C SER A 285 -3.11 -13.31 26.11
N ASN A 286 -2.93 -14.59 26.47
CA ASN A 286 -1.70 -15.34 26.19
C ASN A 286 -1.49 -15.56 24.68
N GLU A 287 -2.53 -15.93 23.93
CA GLU A 287 -2.52 -16.05 22.47
C GLU A 287 -2.07 -14.74 21.82
N TRP A 288 -2.74 -13.64 22.17
CA TRP A 288 -2.44 -12.32 21.62
C TRP A 288 -1.02 -11.86 21.96
N SER A 289 -0.59 -12.08 23.21
CA SER A 289 0.75 -11.73 23.68
C SER A 289 1.84 -12.57 22.97
N MET A 290 1.57 -13.85 22.70
CA MET A 290 2.46 -14.71 21.92
C MET A 290 2.58 -14.23 20.48
N GLU A 291 1.45 -13.98 19.80
CA GLU A 291 1.43 -13.45 18.43
C GLU A 291 2.25 -12.17 18.33
N ARG A 292 1.99 -11.19 19.20
CA ARG A 292 2.73 -9.92 19.24
C ARG A 292 4.24 -10.14 19.42
N ARG A 293 4.66 -11.06 20.31
CA ARG A 293 6.09 -11.33 20.58
C ARG A 293 6.77 -12.03 19.41
N ILE A 294 6.09 -12.95 18.73
CA ILE A 294 6.60 -13.65 17.55
C ILE A 294 6.81 -12.66 16.41
N VAL A 295 5.80 -11.83 16.12
CA VAL A 295 5.87 -10.83 15.03
C VAL A 295 6.89 -9.73 15.35
N SER A 296 6.95 -9.24 16.59
CA SER A 296 7.94 -8.23 17.00
C SER A 296 9.39 -8.73 16.98
N ASN A 297 9.61 -10.04 17.11
CA ASN A 297 10.91 -10.65 16.84
C ASN A 297 11.30 -10.53 15.35
N TYR A 298 10.30 -10.57 14.47
CA TYR A 298 10.48 -10.37 13.05
C TYR A 298 10.85 -8.93 12.72
N ASN A 299 10.01 -7.97 13.14
CA ASN A 299 10.20 -6.53 13.01
C ASN A 299 9.57 -5.83 14.22
N LYS A 300 10.34 -4.96 14.89
CA LYS A 300 9.96 -4.33 16.16
C LYS A 300 8.98 -3.15 16.04
N ASP A 301 8.71 -2.68 14.82
CA ASP A 301 7.80 -1.56 14.60
C ASP A 301 6.36 -1.93 15.01
N ASP A 302 5.72 -1.14 15.87
CA ASP A 302 4.38 -1.47 16.39
C ASP A 302 3.31 -1.44 15.28
N ASN A 303 3.40 -0.50 14.33
CA ASN A 303 2.45 -0.44 13.21
C ASN A 303 2.55 -1.70 12.35
N TYR A 304 3.78 -2.18 12.10
CA TYR A 304 4.01 -3.44 11.41
C TYR A 304 3.33 -4.60 12.14
N VAL A 305 3.49 -4.69 13.46
CA VAL A 305 2.91 -5.77 14.26
C VAL A 305 1.38 -5.78 14.17
N ASP A 306 0.74 -4.61 14.27
CA ASP A 306 -0.70 -4.48 14.17
C ASP A 306 -1.24 -4.81 12.76
N GLU A 307 -0.52 -4.38 11.72
CA GLU A 307 -0.85 -4.67 10.33
C GLU A 307 -0.73 -6.18 10.02
N ILE A 308 0.33 -6.84 10.48
CA ILE A 308 0.50 -8.29 10.34
C ILE A 308 -0.57 -9.06 11.12
N ARG A 309 -0.90 -8.64 12.35
CA ARG A 309 -1.97 -9.29 13.14
C ARG A 309 -3.30 -9.25 12.41
N THR A 310 -3.67 -8.07 11.92
CA THR A 310 -4.92 -7.89 11.14
C THR A 310 -4.99 -8.81 9.92
N LEU A 311 -3.87 -8.99 9.22
CA LEU A 311 -3.80 -9.92 8.09
C LEU A 311 -3.84 -11.38 8.54
N THR A 312 -3.16 -11.70 9.63
CA THR A 312 -3.11 -13.05 10.20
C THR A 312 -4.51 -13.52 10.59
N GLU A 313 -5.29 -12.68 11.27
CA GLU A 313 -6.69 -12.97 11.63
C GLU A 313 -7.51 -13.32 10.39
N LYS A 314 -7.49 -12.46 9.35
CA LYS A 314 -8.22 -12.70 8.10
C LYS A 314 -7.76 -13.96 7.36
N ILE A 315 -6.45 -14.22 7.30
CA ILE A 315 -5.92 -15.42 6.65
C ILE A 315 -6.30 -16.67 7.44
N PHE A 316 -6.28 -16.60 8.76
CA PHE A 316 -6.63 -17.69 9.65
C PHE A 316 -8.13 -18.03 9.57
N GLU A 317 -9.00 -17.03 9.44
CA GLU A 317 -10.43 -17.23 9.15
C GLU A 317 -10.64 -17.96 7.82
N LEU A 318 -9.89 -17.59 6.77
CA LEU A 318 -9.94 -18.23 5.45
C LEU A 318 -9.35 -19.65 5.42
N ASN A 319 -8.67 -20.11 6.47
CA ASN A 319 -8.21 -21.49 6.57
C ASN A 319 -9.43 -22.42 6.79
N THR A 320 -9.53 -23.52 6.04
CA THR A 320 -10.64 -24.48 6.13
C THR A 320 -10.25 -25.78 6.84
N SER A 321 -9.10 -25.81 7.52
CA SER A 321 -8.64 -26.97 8.28
C SER A 321 -9.65 -27.32 9.39
N GLN A 322 -10.01 -28.61 9.51
CA GLN A 322 -11.04 -29.08 10.45
C GLN A 322 -10.71 -28.76 11.91
N ASN A 323 -9.43 -28.80 12.29
CA ASN A 323 -8.95 -28.50 13.64
C ASN A 323 -7.92 -27.37 13.59
N LYS A 324 -8.38 -26.12 13.50
CA LYS A 324 -7.48 -24.96 13.49
C LYS A 324 -6.70 -24.88 14.80
N THR A 325 -5.37 -24.82 14.70
CA THR A 325 -4.50 -24.68 15.86
C THR A 325 -4.10 -23.22 16.10
N TYR A 326 -4.33 -22.75 17.32
CA TYR A 326 -3.89 -21.44 17.83
C TYR A 326 -2.46 -21.52 18.41
N LEU A 327 -1.80 -20.40 18.63
CA LEU A 327 -0.41 -20.39 19.13
C LEU A 327 -0.31 -20.94 20.57
N PHE A 328 -1.25 -20.53 21.44
CA PHE A 328 -1.42 -21.03 22.78
C PHE A 328 -2.06 -22.43 22.73
N PRO A 329 -1.42 -23.46 23.30
CA PRO A 329 -1.98 -24.80 23.31
C PRO A 329 -3.38 -24.84 23.94
N THR A 330 -4.27 -25.69 23.42
CA THR A 330 -5.64 -25.90 23.91
C THR A 330 -6.60 -24.69 23.83
N TYR A 331 -6.13 -23.53 23.38
CA TYR A 331 -7.03 -22.40 23.07
C TYR A 331 -7.86 -22.72 21.82
N ASN A 332 -9.16 -22.45 21.88
CA ASN A 332 -10.15 -22.77 20.86
C ASN A 332 -10.72 -21.53 20.15
N GLY A 333 -10.36 -20.32 20.58
CA GLY A 333 -10.84 -19.06 19.98
C GLY A 333 -11.89 -18.31 20.78
N ASP A 334 -12.30 -18.82 21.95
CA ASP A 334 -13.30 -18.16 22.79
C ASP A 334 -12.73 -16.84 23.34
N LYS A 335 -13.42 -15.73 23.05
CA LYS A 335 -13.13 -14.46 23.74
C LYS A 335 -13.65 -14.60 25.16
N ASN A 336 -12.80 -14.33 26.14
CA ASN A 336 -13.24 -14.19 27.53
C ASN A 336 -14.24 -13.03 27.60
N ASP A 337 -15.53 -13.34 27.76
CA ASP A 337 -16.59 -12.40 28.15
C ASP A 337 -16.36 -11.99 29.62
N TYR A 338 -15.32 -11.19 29.86
CA TYR A 338 -14.98 -10.67 31.19
C TYR A 338 -15.40 -9.21 31.41
N TYR A 339 -16.20 -8.67 30.50
CA TYR A 339 -17.06 -7.52 30.79
C TYR A 339 -18.49 -8.03 30.74
N GLY A 340 -18.96 -8.50 31.90
CA GLY A 340 -20.39 -8.66 32.12
C GLY A 340 -21.07 -7.33 31.82
N GLU A 341 -22.20 -7.43 31.12
CA GLU A 341 -23.23 -6.42 31.11
C GLU A 341 -23.51 -6.05 32.57
N GLU A 342 -23.04 -4.88 33.02
CA GLU A 342 -23.65 -4.22 34.16
C GLU A 342 -25.02 -3.72 33.67
N GLU A 343 -26.07 -4.43 34.07
CA GLU A 343 -27.49 -4.06 33.93
C GLU A 343 -27.81 -2.67 34.50
#